data_AF-A0A4V0ZA54-F1
#
_entry.id   AF-A0A4V0ZA54-F1
#
_cell.length_a   1.000
_cell.length_b   1.000
_cell.length_c   1.000
_cell.angle_alpha   90.00
_cell.angle_beta   90.00
_cell.angle_gamma   90.00
#
_symmetry.space_group_name_H-M   'P 1'
#
loop_
_entity.id
_entity.type
_entity.pdbx_description
1 polymer ?
#
loop_
_entity_poly.entity_id
_entity_poly.type
_entity_poly.pdbx_seq_one_letter_code
_entity_poly.pdbx_strand_id
1 'polypeptide(L)'
;MLVIALVVNCLIVFPLSLALLRDAPQMAPVYGAQTDARRILACLYLSIGFLSISALSLLVMISQHAALEIARPLFALQIIYKIGTLFAVGWQSPVVKTNVAVSVLLGAALIVTGAT
;
A
#
# COMPACT_ATOMS: atom_id res chain seq x y z
N MET A 1 9.06 6.15 -12.42
CA MET A 1 8.94 5.22 -11.27
C MET A 1 7.81 5.58 -10.31
N LEU A 2 7.64 6.87 -9.96
CA LEU A 2 6.57 7.32 -9.05
C LEU A 2 5.15 6.91 -9.50
N VAL A 3 4.77 7.23 -10.74
CA VAL A 3 3.45 6.90 -11.29
C VAL A 3 3.17 5.40 -11.22
N ILE A 4 4.14 4.58 -11.63
CA ILE A 4 4.02 3.11 -11.59
C ILE A 4 3.79 2.64 -10.15
N ALA A 5 4.59 3.12 -9.20
CA ALA A 5 4.45 2.75 -7.79
C ALA A 5 3.07 3.14 -7.21
N LEU A 6 2.58 4.35 -7.53
CA LEU A 6 1.25 4.80 -7.10
C LEU A 6 0.12 3.99 -7.74
N VAL A 7 0.20 3.72 -9.03
CA VAL A 7 -0.80 2.91 -9.76
C VAL A 7 -0.84 1.49 -9.21
N VAL A 8 0.31 0.84 -9.02
CA VAL A 8 0.39 -0.50 -8.43
C VAL A 8 -0.18 -0.51 -7.02
N ASN A 9 0.12 0.51 -6.19
CA ASN A 9 -0.50 0.64 -4.87
C ASN A 9 -2.03 0.68 -4.97
N CYS A 10 -2.60 1.55 -5.81
CA CYS A 10 -4.05 1.63 -6.01
C CYS A 10 -4.64 0.29 -6.45
N LEU A 11 -4.05 -0.37 -7.45
CA LEU A 11 -4.51 -1.65 -7.99
C LEU A 11 -4.47 -2.78 -6.97
N ILE A 12 -3.61 -2.69 -5.95
CA ILE A 12 -3.53 -3.67 -4.87
C ILE A 12 -4.50 -3.32 -3.74
N VAL A 13 -4.44 -2.09 -3.24
CA VAL A 13 -5.14 -1.73 -1.99
C VAL A 13 -6.65 -1.64 -2.17
N PHE A 14 -7.16 -1.14 -3.30
CA PHE A 14 -8.61 -1.04 -3.48
C PHE A 14 -9.31 -2.39 -3.57
N PRO A 15 -8.90 -3.33 -4.45
CA PRO A 15 -9.53 -4.65 -4.49
C PRO A 15 -9.37 -5.39 -3.17
N LEU A 16 -8.20 -5.27 -2.52
CA LEU A 16 -7.95 -5.91 -1.24
C LEU A 16 -8.86 -5.36 -0.13
N SER A 17 -8.97 -4.04 0.01
CA SER A 17 -9.90 -3.41 0.95
C SER A 17 -11.34 -3.85 0.72
N LEU A 18 -11.78 -3.88 -0.55
CA LEU A 18 -13.13 -4.33 -0.88
C LEU A 18 -13.36 -5.79 -0.51
N ALA A 19 -12.38 -6.67 -0.76
CA ALA A 19 -12.46 -8.08 -0.38
C ALA A 19 -12.50 -8.27 1.15
N LEU A 20 -11.70 -7.51 1.91
CA LEU A 20 -11.68 -7.54 3.37
C LEU A 20 -13.01 -7.05 3.98
N LEU A 21 -13.59 -5.99 3.42
CA LEU A 21 -14.85 -5.38 3.86
C LEU A 21 -16.06 -6.26 3.55
N ARG A 22 -16.07 -6.91 2.37
CA ARG A 22 -17.13 -7.83 1.94
C ARG A 22 -17.05 -9.21 2.58
N ASP A 23 -16.04 -9.45 3.41
CA ASP A 23 -15.76 -10.76 3.99
C ASP A 23 -15.74 -11.87 2.93
N ALA A 24 -15.02 -11.63 1.83
CA ALA A 24 -14.93 -12.62 0.76
C ALA A 24 -14.36 -13.95 1.32
N PRO A 25 -14.93 -15.12 0.98
CA PRO A 25 -14.54 -16.41 1.58
C PRO A 25 -13.04 -16.74 1.44
N GLN A 26 -12.41 -16.21 0.38
CA GLN A 26 -10.99 -16.39 0.09
C GLN A 26 -10.08 -15.62 1.06
N MET A 27 -10.62 -14.69 1.85
CA MET A 27 -9.83 -13.88 2.79
C MET A 27 -9.50 -14.64 4.07
N ALA A 28 -10.40 -15.50 4.56
CA ALA A 28 -10.21 -16.24 5.80
C ALA A 28 -8.90 -17.07 5.86
N PRO A 29 -8.53 -17.86 4.83
CA PRO A 29 -7.29 -18.64 4.87
C PRO A 29 -6.01 -17.79 4.82
N VAL A 30 -6.10 -16.50 4.45
CA VAL A 30 -4.93 -15.64 4.19
C VAL A 30 -4.78 -14.54 5.24
N TYR A 31 -5.90 -13.93 5.64
CA TYR A 31 -5.98 -12.81 6.58
C TYR A 31 -6.64 -13.19 7.92
N GLY A 32 -7.03 -14.45 8.08
CA GLY A 32 -7.75 -14.93 9.25
C GLY A 32 -9.24 -14.58 9.24
N ALA A 33 -9.92 -15.00 10.32
CA ALA A 33 -11.36 -14.79 10.50
C ALA A 33 -11.75 -13.30 10.44
N GLN A 34 -13.04 -13.04 10.21
CA GLN A 34 -13.56 -11.67 10.27
C GLN A 34 -13.45 -11.14 11.69
N THR A 35 -12.69 -10.05 11.85
CA THR A 35 -12.44 -9.37 13.12
C THR A 35 -12.45 -7.85 12.91
N ASP A 36 -12.58 -7.11 14.00
CA ASP A 36 -12.45 -5.65 13.98
C ASP A 36 -11.08 -5.21 13.46
N ALA A 37 -10.02 -5.93 13.82
CA ALA A 37 -8.66 -5.70 13.31
C ALA A 37 -8.61 -5.78 11.78
N ARG A 38 -9.33 -6.73 11.17
CA ARG A 38 -9.39 -6.87 9.70
C ARG A 38 -10.12 -5.71 9.03
N ARG A 39 -11.15 -5.17 9.67
CA ARG A 39 -11.89 -3.98 9.19
C ARG A 39 -11.04 -2.72 9.32
N ILE A 40 -10.33 -2.57 10.44
CA ILE A 40 -9.36 -1.47 10.64
C ILE A 40 -8.28 -1.52 9.55
N LEU A 41 -7.75 -2.70 9.24
CA LEU A 41 -6.77 -2.89 8.16
C LEU A 41 -7.34 -2.47 6.80
N ALA A 42 -8.59 -2.82 6.51
CA ALA A 42 -9.23 -2.42 5.26
C ALA A 42 -9.39 -0.89 5.16
N CYS A 43 -9.74 -0.22 6.25
CA CYS A 43 -9.79 1.25 6.33
C CYS A 43 -8.40 1.87 6.11
N LEU A 44 -7.34 1.32 6.71
CA LEU A 44 -5.96 1.77 6.49
C LEU A 44 -5.58 1.66 5.01
N TYR A 45 -5.88 0.54 4.37
CA TYR A 45 -5.63 0.33 2.94
C TYR A 45 -6.45 1.27 2.04
N LEU A 46 -7.70 1.58 2.40
CA LEU A 46 -8.49 2.59 1.69
C LEU A 46 -7.86 3.98 1.81
N SER A 47 -7.45 4.38 3.01
CA SER A 47 -6.76 5.66 3.23
C SER A 47 -5.48 5.75 2.39
N ILE A 48 -4.68 4.68 2.35
CA ILE A 48 -3.50 4.59 1.48
C ILE A 48 -3.89 4.74 0.00
N GLY A 49 -4.96 4.07 -0.43
CA GLY A 49 -5.48 4.16 -1.80
C GLY A 49 -5.91 5.58 -2.17
N PHE A 50 -6.67 6.25 -1.31
CA PHE A 50 -7.11 7.61 -1.55
C PHE A 50 -5.96 8.62 -1.58
N LEU A 51 -4.98 8.49 -0.68
CA LEU A 51 -3.77 9.32 -0.72
C LEU A 51 -2.94 9.05 -1.98
N SER A 52 -2.89 7.79 -2.44
CA SER A 52 -2.20 7.42 -3.69
C SER A 52 -2.91 8.02 -4.92
N ILE A 53 -4.24 8.00 -4.95
CA ILE A 53 -5.04 8.69 -5.99
C ILE A 53 -4.78 10.20 -5.93
N SER A 54 -4.81 10.80 -4.75
CA SER A 54 -4.55 12.24 -4.59
C SER A 54 -3.18 12.62 -5.17
N ALA A 55 -2.13 11.88 -4.84
CA ALA A 55 -0.80 12.08 -5.41
C ALA A 55 -0.76 11.87 -6.94
N LEU A 56 -1.49 10.88 -7.48
CA LEU A 56 -1.63 10.69 -8.92
C LEU A 56 -2.32 11.86 -9.60
N SER A 57 -3.42 12.35 -9.03
CA SER A 57 -4.15 13.51 -9.56
C SER A 57 -3.27 14.76 -9.58
N LEU A 58 -2.48 14.99 -8.53
CA LEU A 58 -1.53 16.11 -8.48
C LEU A 58 -0.44 16.02 -9.53
N LEU A 59 0.06 14.81 -9.85
CA LEU A 59 1.01 14.59 -10.94
C LEU A 59 0.45 14.98 -12.30
N VAL A 60 -0.84 14.73 -12.54
CA VAL A 60 -1.49 15.00 -13.82
C VAL A 60 -1.92 16.47 -13.93
N MET A 61 -2.35 17.09 -12.83
CA MET A 61 -3.08 18.36 -12.89
C MET A 61 -2.29 19.59 -12.47
N ILE A 62 -1.33 19.48 -11.55
CA ILE A 62 -0.77 20.67 -10.87
C ILE A 62 0.76 20.66 -10.86
N SER A 63 1.36 19.75 -10.10
CA SER A 63 2.79 19.81 -9.82
C SER A 63 3.31 18.47 -9.34
N GLN A 64 4.39 18.02 -9.98
CA GLN A 64 5.16 16.87 -9.53
C GLN A 64 5.70 17.05 -8.09
N HIS A 65 6.01 18.29 -7.69
CA HIS A 65 6.54 18.56 -6.36
C HIS A 65 5.48 18.29 -5.28
N ALA A 66 4.26 18.80 -5.44
CA ALA A 66 3.16 18.57 -4.50
C ALA A 66 2.81 17.08 -4.38
N ALA A 67 2.86 16.34 -5.49
CA ALA A 67 2.66 14.90 -5.45
C ALA A 67 3.76 14.16 -4.66
N LEU A 68 5.02 14.61 -4.75
CA LEU A 68 6.12 14.04 -3.98
C LEU A 68 5.99 14.32 -2.48
N GLU A 69 5.46 15.47 -2.08
CA GLU A 69 5.20 15.79 -0.67
C GLU A 69 4.20 14.83 -0.02
N ILE A 70 3.23 14.31 -0.79
CA ILE A 70 2.31 13.26 -0.32
C ILE A 70 2.97 11.88 -0.42
N ALA A 71 3.56 11.56 -1.57
CA ALA A 71 4.02 10.22 -1.87
C ALA A 71 5.20 9.78 -0.98
N ARG A 72 6.13 10.69 -0.65
CA ARG A 72 7.32 10.37 0.16
C ARG A 72 6.96 9.83 1.55
N PRO A 73 6.23 10.57 2.40
CA PRO A 73 5.85 10.05 3.72
C PRO A 73 4.91 8.84 3.60
N LEU A 74 4.02 8.83 2.61
CA LEU A 74 3.14 7.70 2.37
C LEU A 74 3.94 6.41 2.08
N PHE A 75 4.94 6.47 1.20
CA PHE A 75 5.76 5.31 0.86
C PHE A 75 6.65 4.88 2.02
N ALA A 76 7.25 5.82 2.76
CA ALA A 76 8.04 5.52 3.94
C ALA A 76 7.22 4.76 4.99
N LEU A 77 6.02 5.27 5.32
CA LEU A 77 5.09 4.60 6.24
C LEU A 77 4.70 3.21 5.73
N GLN A 78 4.43 3.09 4.42
CA GLN A 78 4.09 1.81 3.82
C GLN A 78 5.21 0.78 3.93
N ILE A 79 6.45 1.17 3.66
CA ILE A 79 7.61 0.29 3.76
C ILE A 79 7.77 -0.18 5.21
N ILE A 80 7.71 0.73 6.19
CA ILE A 80 7.86 0.39 7.60
C ILE A 80 6.79 -0.62 8.05
N TYR A 81 5.51 -0.37 7.77
CA TYR A 81 4.47 -1.31 8.19
C TYR A 81 4.60 -2.65 7.48
N LYS A 82 4.85 -2.65 6.16
CA LYS A 82 4.91 -3.86 5.34
C LYS A 82 6.07 -4.75 5.75
N ILE A 83 7.24 -4.17 5.97
CA ILE A 83 8.39 -4.89 6.51
C ILE A 83 8.13 -5.33 7.95
N GLY A 84 7.46 -4.52 8.77
CA GLY A 84 7.01 -4.91 10.10
C GLY A 84 6.18 -6.20 10.11
N THR A 85 5.35 -6.43 9.07
CA THR A 85 4.58 -7.68 8.95
C THR A 85 5.43 -8.94 8.84
N LEU A 86 6.69 -8.82 8.39
CA LEU A 86 7.64 -9.94 8.36
C LEU A 86 7.89 -10.50 9.76
N PHE A 87 8.03 -9.62 10.74
CA PHE A 87 8.31 -10.00 12.13
C PHE A 87 7.02 -10.39 12.87
N ALA A 88 5.91 -9.70 12.58
CA ALA A 88 4.65 -9.94 13.28
C ALA A 88 3.89 -11.20 12.81
N VAL A 89 3.97 -11.53 11.51
CA VAL A 89 3.19 -12.61 10.89
C VAL A 89 4.08 -13.76 10.40
N GLY A 90 5.31 -13.46 9.98
CA GLY A 90 6.27 -14.44 9.49
C GLY A 90 6.24 -14.64 7.97
N TRP A 91 7.37 -15.07 7.43
CA TRP A 91 7.62 -15.19 5.98
C TRP A 91 6.72 -16.19 5.24
N GLN A 92 6.11 -17.16 5.95
CA GLN A 92 5.27 -18.16 5.31
C GLN A 92 3.95 -17.58 4.78
N SER A 93 3.52 -16.42 5.30
CA SER A 93 2.31 -15.76 4.83
C SER A 93 2.49 -15.21 3.40
N PRO A 94 1.58 -15.54 2.46
CA PRO A 94 1.61 -14.96 1.11
C PRO A 94 1.37 -13.44 1.13
N VAL A 95 0.71 -12.92 2.16
CA VAL A 95 0.53 -11.47 2.37
C VAL A 95 1.86 -10.80 2.66
N VAL A 96 2.68 -11.40 3.53
CA VAL A 96 4.00 -10.87 3.88
C VAL A 96 4.91 -10.83 2.65
N LYS A 97 4.89 -11.88 1.82
CA LYS A 97 5.66 -11.92 0.57
C LYS A 97 5.24 -10.79 -0.38
N THR A 98 3.94 -10.60 -0.56
CA THR A 98 3.40 -9.48 -1.36
C THR A 98 3.80 -8.12 -0.76
N ASN A 99 3.69 -7.97 0.56
CA ASN A 99 4.09 -6.76 1.26
C ASN A 99 5.57 -6.42 1.02
N VAL A 100 6.47 -7.40 1.15
CA VAL A 100 7.90 -7.21 0.89
C VAL A 100 8.16 -6.84 -0.57
N ALA A 101 7.52 -7.52 -1.53
CA ALA A 101 7.67 -7.18 -2.94
C ALA A 101 7.21 -5.75 -3.25
N VAL A 102 6.08 -5.32 -2.69
CA VAL A 102 5.62 -3.93 -2.86
C VAL A 102 6.57 -2.96 -2.14
N SER A 103 7.07 -3.27 -0.95
CA SER A 103 8.06 -2.42 -0.26
C SER A 103 9.32 -2.19 -1.09
N VAL A 104 9.80 -3.21 -1.82
CA VAL A 104 10.93 -3.06 -2.76
C VAL A 104 10.58 -2.08 -3.87
N LEU A 105 9.40 -2.19 -4.48
CA LEU A 105 8.93 -1.25 -5.50
C LEU A 105 8.84 0.19 -4.96
N LEU A 106 8.27 0.38 -3.77
CA LEU A 106 8.14 1.70 -3.15
C LEU A 106 9.51 2.29 -2.77
N GLY A 107 10.41 1.46 -2.25
CA GLY A 107 11.79 1.86 -1.94
C GLY A 107 12.55 2.28 -3.19
N ALA A 108 12.45 1.51 -4.28
CA ALA A 108 13.03 1.88 -5.56
C ALA A 108 12.46 3.20 -6.09
N ALA A 109 11.14 3.40 -5.97
CA ALA A 109 10.51 4.67 -6.36
C ALA A 109 11.01 5.85 -5.52
N LEU A 110 11.19 5.68 -4.21
CA LEU A 110 11.77 6.71 -3.33
C LEU A 110 13.21 7.06 -3.71
N ILE A 111 14.07 6.06 -3.96
CA ILE A 111 15.46 6.29 -4.35
C ILE A 111 15.52 7.09 -5.66
N VAL A 112 14.74 6.67 -6.67
CA VAL A 112 14.72 7.33 -7.98
C VAL A 112 14.16 8.75 -7.91
N THR A 113 13.21 9.03 -7.02
CA THR A 113 12.58 10.36 -6.89
C THR A 113 13.18 11.25 -5.80
N GLY A 114 14.08 10.70 -4.98
CA GLY A 114 14.90 11.43 -4.03
C GLY A 114 16.26 11.83 -4.59
N ALA A 115 16.72 11.16 -5.66
CA ALA A 115 17.94 11.50 -6.39
C ALA A 115 17.78 12.64 -7.42
N THR A 116 16.58 13.22 -7.52
CA THR A 116 16.21 14.36 -8.37
C THR A 116 15.73 15.51 -7.50
#